data_AF-A0A2S6PX30-F1
#
_entry.id   AF-A0A2S6PX30-F1
#
_cell.length_a   1.000
_cell.length_b   1.000
_cell.length_c   1.000
_cell.angle_alpha   90.00
_cell.angle_beta   90.00
_cell.angle_gamma   90.00
#
_symmetry.space_group_name_H-M   'P 1'
#
loop_
_entity.id
_entity.type
_entity.pdbx_description
1 polymer ?
#
loop_
_entity_poly.entity_id
_entity_poly.type
_entity_poly.pdbx_seq_one_letter_code
_entity_poly.pdbx_strand_id
1 'polypeptide(L)'
;MTRAALVVGVGARRGVQAEEVLGLIRRTLREAGLAAGDVVELATLDTRADDPGIAGAAERLGVPVRSYTAGALAEVAVPSPSEATRRAVATGSVAEAAALADAGELLVPKRKSASATCAVARRRPPADTSASTNRAEPFNIAAMLPPTEHIESAGPDLRHHGDAEVRGLDLTDLAVNVRTHTPPDWLRQRIAASLVSLAAYPDGRPARAAVAGRHGLPEERVLLTAGAAEAFVLIARALPTRRPVVVHPQFTEPEAALRAAGHQVGRVLLRPEDGFRLDPAAVPEDADLVVVGNPTNPTSVLHPAGVLERLARPGRTLVVDEAFMDAVPGEREALCGRTDVPGLVVLRSLTKTWGLAGLRIGYVLAEPETVALLQEAQPLWPVSSPALAAAEACMEPRALIEAADAADRIAVDRAHLLAGLAEFSEVRVVEPAAGPFVLLRLERAGEVRDLLRSRGFAARRGDTFPGLGGEYLRLAVRDRVTTNRFLQALDLALQGLPRRTVG
;
A
#
# COMPACT_ATOMS: atom_id res chain seq x y z
N MET A 1 27.08 -27.32 3.02
CA MET A 1 27.50 -26.92 1.66
C MET A 1 26.37 -26.11 1.06
N THR A 2 26.55 -24.79 0.93
CA THR A 2 25.58 -23.89 0.31
C THR A 2 25.41 -24.30 -1.15
N ARG A 3 24.18 -24.67 -1.52
CA ARG A 3 23.83 -25.08 -2.88
C ARG A 3 24.17 -23.92 -3.83
N ALA A 4 24.85 -24.19 -4.95
CA ALA A 4 25.21 -23.14 -5.89
C ALA A 4 23.92 -22.54 -6.48
N ALA A 5 23.70 -21.23 -6.33
CA ALA A 5 22.53 -20.57 -6.88
C ALA A 5 22.77 -20.23 -8.37
N LEU A 6 22.06 -20.90 -9.27
CA LEU A 6 22.15 -20.69 -10.72
C LEU A 6 20.97 -19.84 -11.22
N VAL A 7 21.30 -18.84 -12.04
CA VAL A 7 20.34 -18.03 -12.79
C VAL A 7 20.38 -18.44 -14.24
N VAL A 8 19.22 -18.72 -14.83
CA VAL A 8 19.13 -19.05 -16.26
C VAL A 8 18.43 -17.92 -16.99
N GLY A 9 19.20 -17.17 -17.78
CA GLY A 9 18.65 -16.14 -18.65
C GLY A 9 18.06 -16.77 -19.91
N VAL A 10 16.85 -16.35 -20.30
CA VAL A 10 16.08 -16.92 -21.41
C VAL A 10 15.62 -15.81 -22.34
N GLY A 11 15.84 -15.98 -23.65
CA GLY A 11 15.25 -15.14 -24.68
C GLY A 11 14.52 -16.00 -25.71
N ALA A 12 13.26 -15.70 -26.01
CA ALA A 12 12.47 -16.50 -26.95
C ALA A 12 11.60 -15.67 -27.90
N ARG A 13 11.20 -16.29 -29.01
CA ARG A 13 10.15 -15.77 -29.90
C ARG A 13 8.78 -15.91 -29.22
N ARG A 14 7.85 -15.01 -29.56
CA ARG A 14 6.48 -15.08 -29.04
C ARG A 14 5.83 -16.40 -29.40
N GLY A 15 5.15 -17.02 -28.43
CA GLY A 15 4.42 -18.28 -28.64
C GLY A 15 5.30 -19.52 -28.70
N VAL A 16 6.53 -19.45 -28.14
CA VAL A 16 7.36 -20.65 -27.95
C VAL A 16 6.65 -21.63 -27.00
N GLN A 17 6.80 -22.94 -27.24
CA GLN A 17 6.24 -23.96 -26.35
C GLN A 17 7.11 -24.15 -25.10
N ALA A 18 6.48 -24.34 -23.95
CA ALA A 18 7.19 -24.51 -22.67
C ALA A 18 8.14 -25.71 -22.68
N GLU A 19 7.77 -26.78 -23.40
CA GLU A 19 8.61 -27.97 -23.61
C GLU A 19 9.92 -27.65 -24.33
N GLU A 20 9.89 -26.72 -25.29
CA GLU A 20 11.10 -26.32 -26.03
C GLU A 20 12.04 -25.54 -25.13
N VAL A 21 11.53 -24.56 -24.38
CA VAL A 21 12.31 -23.75 -23.43
C VAL A 21 12.90 -24.66 -22.34
N LEU A 22 12.08 -25.49 -21.71
CA LEU A 22 12.50 -26.42 -20.67
C LEU A 22 13.51 -27.46 -21.19
N GLY A 23 13.30 -27.97 -22.39
CA GLY A 23 14.20 -28.91 -23.05
C GLY A 23 15.57 -28.29 -23.34
N LEU A 24 15.60 -27.03 -23.78
CA LEU A 24 16.83 -26.26 -23.99
C LEU A 24 17.59 -26.04 -22.67
N ILE A 25 16.89 -25.65 -21.60
CA ILE A 25 17.49 -25.42 -20.27
C ILE A 25 18.09 -26.72 -19.72
N ARG A 26 17.30 -27.81 -19.67
CA ARG A 26 17.76 -29.10 -19.13
C ARG A 26 18.95 -29.67 -19.89
N ARG A 27 18.96 -29.52 -21.23
CA ARG A 27 20.09 -29.93 -22.06
C ARG A 27 21.34 -29.11 -21.72
N THR A 28 21.20 -27.79 -21.64
CA THR A 28 22.30 -26.86 -21.35
C THR A 28 22.92 -27.14 -19.98
N LEU A 29 22.11 -27.37 -18.95
CA LEU A 29 22.59 -27.71 -17.61
C LEU A 29 23.31 -29.06 -17.59
N ARG A 30 22.71 -30.09 -18.22
CA ARG A 30 23.31 -31.43 -18.28
C ARG A 30 24.66 -31.44 -18.99
N GLU A 31 24.78 -30.74 -20.12
CA GLU A 31 26.04 -30.63 -20.87
C GLU A 31 27.13 -29.87 -20.09
N ALA A 32 26.73 -28.93 -19.23
CA ALA A 32 27.63 -28.18 -18.36
C ALA A 32 27.92 -28.87 -17.01
N GLY A 33 27.36 -30.06 -16.76
CA GLY A 33 27.50 -30.76 -15.48
C GLY A 33 26.81 -30.05 -14.30
N LEU A 34 25.80 -29.22 -14.57
CA LEU A 34 25.05 -28.44 -13.58
C LEU A 34 23.73 -29.13 -13.23
N ALA A 35 23.33 -29.11 -11.96
CA ALA A 35 22.09 -29.72 -11.52
C ALA A 35 20.89 -28.80 -11.76
N ALA A 36 19.78 -29.33 -12.26
CA ALA A 36 18.55 -28.55 -12.46
C ALA A 36 17.99 -27.98 -11.15
N GLY A 37 18.18 -28.68 -10.03
CA GLY A 37 17.74 -28.21 -8.71
C GLY A 37 18.61 -27.09 -8.11
N ASP A 38 19.68 -26.69 -8.79
CA ASP A 38 20.52 -25.54 -8.40
C ASP A 38 20.05 -24.26 -9.09
N VAL A 39 19.12 -24.36 -10.05
CA VAL A 39 18.44 -23.20 -10.64
C VAL A 39 17.51 -22.61 -9.62
N VAL A 40 17.70 -21.32 -9.33
CA VAL A 40 16.88 -20.58 -8.37
C VAL A 40 15.91 -19.60 -9.03
N GLU A 41 16.16 -19.24 -10.29
CA GLU A 41 15.30 -18.32 -11.04
C GLU A 41 15.55 -18.40 -12.56
N LEU A 42 14.51 -18.09 -13.35
CA LEU A 42 14.65 -17.76 -14.77
C LEU A 42 14.64 -16.24 -14.94
N ALA A 43 15.51 -15.70 -15.79
CA ALA A 43 15.60 -14.27 -16.04
C ALA A 43 15.30 -13.95 -17.51
N THR A 44 14.53 -12.90 -17.81
CA THR A 44 14.18 -12.53 -19.19
C THR A 44 13.90 -11.03 -19.35
N LEU A 45 13.63 -10.61 -20.59
CA LEU A 45 13.13 -9.28 -20.90
C LEU A 45 11.67 -9.13 -20.40
N ASP A 46 11.34 -7.99 -19.79
CA ASP A 46 10.01 -7.64 -19.28
C ASP A 46 8.85 -7.95 -20.24
N THR A 47 8.96 -7.57 -21.51
CA THR A 47 7.95 -7.84 -22.55
C THR A 47 7.80 -9.33 -22.93
N ARG A 48 8.52 -10.22 -22.25
CA ARG A 48 8.52 -11.68 -22.46
C ARG A 48 8.33 -12.47 -21.18
N ALA A 49 8.22 -11.81 -20.02
CA ALA A 49 8.04 -12.50 -18.73
C ALA A 49 6.77 -13.35 -18.69
N ASP A 50 5.68 -12.83 -19.28
CA ASP A 50 4.37 -13.48 -19.34
C ASP A 50 4.18 -14.37 -20.56
N ASP A 51 5.22 -14.63 -21.37
CA ASP A 51 5.09 -15.55 -22.50
C ASP A 51 4.83 -16.98 -21.96
N PRO A 52 3.76 -17.67 -22.39
CA PRO A 52 3.37 -18.97 -21.86
C PRO A 52 4.49 -20.02 -21.88
N GLY A 53 5.42 -19.94 -22.85
CA GLY A 53 6.54 -20.85 -22.89
C GLY A 53 7.61 -20.60 -21.83
N ILE A 54 7.85 -19.34 -21.46
CA ILE A 54 8.82 -18.98 -20.41
C ILE A 54 8.20 -19.19 -19.04
N ALA A 55 6.98 -18.69 -18.81
CA ALA A 55 6.26 -18.87 -17.55
C ALA A 55 6.01 -20.37 -17.26
N GLY A 56 5.56 -21.13 -18.25
CA GLY A 56 5.34 -22.57 -18.11
C GLY A 56 6.64 -23.37 -17.88
N ALA A 57 7.79 -22.93 -18.43
CA ALA A 57 9.08 -23.55 -18.13
C ALA A 57 9.54 -23.26 -16.69
N ALA A 58 9.31 -22.05 -16.19
CA ALA A 58 9.62 -21.65 -14.82
C ALA A 58 8.78 -22.43 -13.79
N GLU A 59 7.48 -22.55 -14.05
CA GLU A 59 6.54 -23.32 -13.23
C GLU A 59 6.98 -24.79 -13.10
N ARG A 60 7.37 -25.42 -14.22
CA ARG A 60 7.87 -26.81 -14.23
C ARG A 60 9.24 -27.00 -13.58
N LEU A 61 10.00 -25.93 -13.41
CA LEU A 61 11.25 -25.92 -12.66
C LEU A 61 11.03 -25.55 -11.18
N GLY A 62 9.85 -25.06 -10.81
CA GLY A 62 9.53 -24.60 -9.46
C GLY A 62 10.26 -23.31 -9.07
N VAL A 63 10.58 -22.45 -10.04
CA VAL A 63 11.36 -21.21 -9.83
C VAL A 63 10.62 -19.98 -10.35
N PRO A 64 10.82 -18.79 -9.78
CA PRO A 64 10.24 -17.56 -10.28
C PRO A 64 10.85 -17.12 -11.62
N VAL A 65 10.09 -16.28 -12.34
CA VAL A 65 10.60 -15.51 -13.50
C VAL A 65 10.92 -14.09 -13.04
N ARG A 66 12.17 -13.67 -13.23
CA ARG A 66 12.63 -12.31 -13.06
C ARG A 66 12.66 -11.59 -14.41
N SER A 67 12.14 -10.38 -14.44
CA SER A 67 12.12 -9.54 -15.63
C SER A 67 13.07 -8.34 -15.50
N TYR A 68 13.66 -7.95 -16.62
CA TYR A 68 14.50 -6.77 -16.74
C TYR A 68 14.05 -5.93 -17.93
N THR A 69 14.17 -4.61 -17.83
CA THR A 69 13.87 -3.71 -18.95
C THR A 69 14.95 -3.84 -20.03
N ALA A 70 14.59 -3.50 -21.28
CA ALA A 70 15.56 -3.49 -22.38
C ALA A 70 16.79 -2.59 -22.09
N GLY A 71 16.56 -1.45 -21.42
CA GLY A 71 17.62 -0.53 -21.01
C GLY A 71 18.59 -1.17 -20.00
N ALA A 72 18.06 -1.81 -18.95
CA ALA A 72 18.89 -2.51 -17.97
C ALA A 72 19.72 -3.63 -18.61
N LEU A 73 19.14 -4.39 -19.55
CA LEU A 73 19.84 -5.44 -20.27
C LEU A 73 20.85 -4.92 -21.32
N ALA A 74 20.73 -3.66 -21.75
CA ALA A 74 21.66 -3.07 -22.71
C ALA A 74 22.99 -2.65 -22.07
N GLU A 75 22.97 -2.35 -20.77
CA GLU A 75 24.15 -1.95 -19.99
C GLU A 75 25.03 -3.15 -19.60
N VAL A 76 24.50 -4.37 -19.66
CA VAL A 76 25.23 -5.59 -19.30
C VAL A 76 26.20 -5.97 -20.42
N ALA A 77 27.49 -6.03 -20.10
CA ALA A 77 28.50 -6.55 -21.01
C ALA A 77 28.28 -8.05 -21.25
N VAL A 78 27.96 -8.41 -22.50
CA VAL A 78 27.71 -9.80 -22.90
C VAL A 78 28.79 -10.31 -23.85
N PRO A 79 29.21 -11.58 -23.73
CA PRO A 79 30.30 -12.12 -24.55
C PRO A 79 29.90 -12.40 -26.01
N SER A 80 28.60 -12.47 -26.32
CA SER A 80 28.12 -12.81 -27.67
C SER A 80 26.95 -11.92 -28.12
N PRO A 81 27.19 -10.62 -28.38
CA PRO A 81 26.15 -9.71 -28.82
C PRO A 81 25.62 -10.05 -30.22
N SER A 82 24.34 -9.80 -30.47
CA SER A 82 23.63 -10.07 -31.72
C SER A 82 23.02 -8.79 -32.26
N GLU A 83 23.39 -8.37 -33.47
CA GLU A 83 22.80 -7.19 -34.12
C GLU A 83 21.29 -7.34 -34.36
N ALA A 84 20.83 -8.55 -34.68
CA ALA A 84 19.41 -8.84 -34.81
C ALA A 84 18.65 -8.60 -33.48
N THR A 85 19.26 -8.93 -32.35
CA THR A 85 18.67 -8.69 -31.02
C THR A 85 18.69 -7.19 -30.69
N ARG A 86 19.78 -6.49 -31.01
CA ARG A 86 19.86 -5.02 -30.83
C ARG A 86 18.77 -4.30 -31.61
N ARG A 87 18.52 -4.71 -32.86
CA ARG A 87 17.45 -4.12 -33.69
C ARG A 87 16.05 -4.44 -33.20
N ALA A 88 15.82 -5.63 -32.62
CA ALA A 88 14.50 -6.08 -32.22
C ALA A 88 14.07 -5.60 -30.83
N VAL A 89 15.00 -5.52 -29.88
CA VAL A 89 14.71 -5.29 -28.46
C VAL A 89 15.75 -4.40 -27.75
N ALA A 90 16.57 -3.67 -28.50
CA ALA A 90 17.54 -2.69 -27.99
C ALA A 90 18.60 -3.24 -27.00
N THR A 91 18.79 -4.57 -26.90
CA THR A 91 19.88 -5.21 -26.13
C THR A 91 20.76 -6.10 -27.01
N GLY A 92 22.04 -6.25 -26.65
CA GLY A 92 22.98 -7.14 -27.34
C GLY A 92 22.63 -8.63 -27.24
N SER A 93 21.99 -9.08 -26.15
CA SER A 93 21.65 -10.49 -25.94
C SER A 93 20.69 -10.62 -24.75
N VAL A 94 19.43 -11.03 -24.97
CA VAL A 94 18.47 -11.18 -23.85
C VAL A 94 18.93 -12.27 -22.87
N ALA A 95 19.30 -13.46 -23.37
CA ALA A 95 19.65 -14.59 -22.52
C ALA A 95 20.91 -14.33 -21.68
N GLU A 96 21.98 -13.78 -22.26
CA GLU A 96 23.22 -13.53 -21.52
C GLU A 96 23.11 -12.32 -20.60
N ALA A 97 22.49 -11.23 -21.07
CA ALA A 97 22.33 -10.04 -20.25
C ALA A 97 21.44 -10.34 -19.04
N ALA A 98 20.33 -11.07 -19.24
CA ALA A 98 19.43 -11.41 -18.16
C ALA A 98 20.07 -12.40 -17.16
N ALA A 99 20.90 -13.34 -17.62
CA ALA A 99 21.66 -14.21 -16.72
C ALA A 99 22.68 -13.42 -15.87
N LEU A 100 23.26 -12.34 -16.42
CA LEU A 100 24.35 -11.57 -15.83
C LEU A 100 23.93 -10.31 -15.08
N ALA A 101 22.67 -9.89 -15.16
CA ALA A 101 22.19 -8.59 -14.68
C ALA A 101 22.48 -8.32 -13.20
N ASP A 102 22.54 -9.36 -12.36
CA ASP A 102 22.87 -9.25 -10.93
C ASP A 102 24.35 -9.61 -10.63
N ALA A 103 25.26 -9.31 -11.55
CA ALA A 103 26.71 -9.52 -11.41
C ALA A 103 27.13 -10.99 -11.14
N GLY A 104 26.47 -11.93 -11.82
CA GLY A 104 26.83 -13.34 -11.80
C GLY A 104 28.08 -13.67 -12.63
N GLU A 105 28.71 -14.81 -12.34
CA GLU A 105 29.75 -15.38 -13.22
C GLU A 105 29.06 -16.20 -14.31
N LEU A 106 29.29 -15.87 -15.59
CA LEU A 106 28.73 -16.64 -16.69
C LEU A 106 29.39 -18.03 -16.76
N LEU A 107 28.61 -19.08 -16.50
CA LEU A 107 29.09 -20.47 -16.57
C LEU A 107 28.89 -21.06 -17.96
N VAL A 108 27.77 -20.72 -18.61
CA VAL A 108 27.43 -21.23 -19.94
C VAL A 108 26.98 -20.07 -20.83
N PRO A 109 27.71 -19.76 -21.92
CA PRO A 109 27.31 -18.74 -22.87
C PRO A 109 26.07 -19.20 -23.65
N LYS A 110 25.47 -18.26 -24.38
CA LYS A 110 24.20 -18.47 -25.10
C LYS A 110 24.17 -19.77 -25.91
N ARG A 111 23.20 -20.63 -25.59
CA ARG A 111 22.76 -21.78 -26.38
C ARG A 111 21.43 -21.45 -27.05
N LYS A 112 21.17 -22.06 -28.21
CA LYS A 112 19.96 -21.79 -29.02
C LYS A 112 19.21 -23.07 -29.35
N SER A 113 17.89 -22.98 -29.36
CA SER A 113 16.97 -23.90 -30.02
C SER A 113 16.44 -23.28 -31.32
N ALA A 114 15.33 -23.78 -31.86
CA ALA A 114 14.70 -23.21 -33.05
C ALA A 114 14.07 -21.84 -32.75
N SER A 115 13.49 -21.68 -31.55
CA SER A 115 12.73 -20.49 -31.18
C SER A 115 13.13 -19.84 -29.84
N ALA A 116 14.07 -20.42 -29.10
CA ALA A 116 14.56 -19.90 -27.82
C ALA A 116 16.09 -19.89 -27.71
N THR A 117 16.58 -19.14 -26.74
CA THR A 117 17.97 -19.05 -26.33
C THR A 117 18.06 -19.07 -24.81
N CYS A 118 19.09 -19.70 -24.26
CA CYS A 118 19.37 -19.63 -22.82
C CYS A 118 20.86 -19.47 -22.53
N ALA A 119 21.18 -18.86 -21.39
CA ALA A 119 22.52 -18.76 -20.83
C ALA A 119 22.46 -19.00 -19.32
N VAL A 120 23.54 -19.47 -18.70
CA VAL A 120 23.55 -19.84 -17.28
C VAL A 120 24.66 -19.09 -16.56
N ALA A 121 24.32 -18.44 -15.46
CA ALA A 121 25.26 -17.74 -14.59
C ALA A 121 25.15 -18.22 -13.15
N ARG A 122 26.25 -18.12 -12.40
CA ARG A 122 26.28 -18.34 -10.96
C ARG A 122 26.04 -17.02 -10.24
N ARG A 123 25.06 -16.99 -9.34
CA ARG A 123 24.81 -15.82 -8.50
C ARG A 123 25.94 -15.66 -7.49
N ARG A 124 26.52 -14.47 -7.41
CA ARG A 124 27.55 -14.16 -6.40
C ARG A 124 26.87 -14.05 -5.03
N PRO A 125 27.38 -14.69 -3.97
CA PRO A 125 26.88 -14.43 -2.62
C PRO A 125 27.17 -12.97 -2.24
N PRO A 126 26.27 -12.31 -1.49
CA PRO A 126 26.53 -10.95 -1.01
C PRO A 126 27.79 -10.94 -0.13
N ALA A 127 28.68 -9.97 -0.37
CA ALA A 127 29.94 -9.85 0.36
C ALA A 127 29.68 -9.40 1.81
N ASP A 128 30.28 -10.12 2.76
CA ASP A 128 30.29 -9.81 4.18
C ASP A 128 31.24 -8.61 4.42
N THR A 129 30.70 -7.46 4.81
CA THR A 129 31.49 -6.22 4.98
C THR A 129 31.83 -5.98 6.44
N SER A 130 33.01 -6.43 6.87
CA SER A 130 33.68 -5.95 8.08
C SER A 130 34.88 -5.05 7.73
N ALA A 131 34.83 -3.81 8.24
CA ALA A 131 35.93 -2.89 8.54
C ALA A 131 36.69 -2.11 7.42
N SER A 132 36.54 -0.78 7.52
CA SER A 132 37.60 0.26 7.54
C SER A 132 38.02 1.04 6.27
N THR A 133 37.73 2.35 6.37
CA THR A 133 38.50 3.56 5.96
C THR A 133 38.59 4.00 4.50
N ASN A 134 37.85 5.09 4.24
CA ASN A 134 38.27 6.37 3.66
C ASN A 134 38.78 6.38 2.20
N ARG A 135 37.88 6.74 1.28
CA ARG A 135 38.11 7.65 0.13
C ARG A 135 36.77 8.09 -0.44
N ALA A 136 36.65 9.38 -0.73
CA ALA A 136 35.47 10.01 -1.34
C ALA A 136 35.29 9.60 -2.80
N GLU A 137 34.02 9.43 -3.23
CA GLU A 137 33.40 9.46 -4.59
C GLU A 137 32.17 8.50 -4.62
N PRO A 138 31.19 8.67 -5.53
CA PRO A 138 30.02 9.56 -5.49
C PRO A 138 28.73 8.87 -4.95
N PHE A 139 27.75 9.69 -4.56
CA PHE A 139 26.43 9.29 -4.03
C PHE A 139 25.69 8.29 -4.94
N ASN A 140 25.32 7.11 -4.41
CA ASN A 140 24.51 6.10 -5.11
C ASN A 140 23.21 5.85 -4.33
N ILE A 141 22.06 6.03 -5.00
CA ILE A 141 20.69 6.02 -4.43
C ILE A 141 20.27 4.63 -3.89
N ALA A 142 21.00 3.57 -4.21
CA ALA A 142 20.70 2.20 -3.78
C ALA A 142 20.96 1.90 -2.28
N ALA A 143 21.57 2.82 -1.52
CA ALA A 143 21.87 2.63 -0.09
C ALA A 143 20.73 2.96 0.89
N MET A 144 19.53 3.35 0.40
CA MET A 144 18.38 3.72 1.26
C MET A 144 17.33 2.62 1.48
N LEU A 145 17.56 1.39 1.03
CA LEU A 145 16.68 0.27 1.33
C LEU A 145 17.36 -0.65 2.34
N PRO A 146 16.93 -0.69 3.62
CA PRO A 146 17.40 -1.73 4.52
C PRO A 146 17.01 -3.10 3.93
N PRO A 147 17.85 -4.13 4.09
CA PRO A 147 17.48 -5.49 3.69
C PRO A 147 16.26 -5.88 4.51
N THR A 148 15.10 -6.01 3.85
CA THR A 148 13.96 -6.68 4.45
C THR A 148 14.26 -8.17 4.41
N GLU A 149 14.94 -8.66 5.45
CA GLU A 149 14.76 -10.06 5.82
C GLU A 149 13.26 -10.30 5.91
N HIS A 150 12.78 -11.34 5.22
CA HIS A 150 11.43 -11.84 5.40
C HIS A 150 11.30 -12.28 6.86
N ILE A 151 10.89 -11.37 7.73
CA ILE A 151 10.32 -11.73 9.01
C ILE A 151 9.01 -12.42 8.65
N GLU A 152 9.02 -13.75 8.67
CA GLU A 152 7.80 -14.54 8.81
C GLU A 152 7.14 -14.11 10.12
N SER A 153 6.35 -13.03 10.06
CA SER A 153 5.59 -12.56 11.20
C SER A 153 4.36 -13.46 11.27
N ALA A 154 4.22 -14.22 12.35
CA ALA A 154 3.06 -15.07 12.66
C ALA A 154 1.79 -14.22 12.92
N GLY A 155 1.37 -13.41 11.95
CA GLY A 155 0.29 -12.44 12.04
C GLY A 155 -0.23 -12.03 10.66
N PRO A 156 -1.29 -11.20 10.58
CA PRO A 156 -1.93 -10.84 9.32
C PRO A 156 -0.99 -10.07 8.39
N ASP A 157 -1.17 -10.27 7.08
CA ASP A 157 -0.39 -9.57 6.04
C ASP A 157 -0.69 -8.06 6.06
N LEU A 158 0.24 -7.30 6.64
CA LEU A 158 0.12 -5.85 6.78
C LEU A 158 0.17 -5.10 5.44
N ARG A 159 0.64 -5.74 4.36
CA ARG A 159 0.76 -5.14 3.02
C ARG A 159 -0.48 -5.33 2.16
N HIS A 160 -1.46 -6.10 2.64
CA HIS A 160 -2.68 -6.29 1.92
C HIS A 160 -3.59 -5.06 2.05
N HIS A 161 -4.00 -4.45 0.93
CA HIS A 161 -4.86 -3.26 0.90
C HIS A 161 -6.09 -3.47 0.00
N GLY A 162 -7.13 -2.64 0.19
CA GLY A 162 -8.47 -2.90 -0.36
C GLY A 162 -8.55 -2.87 -1.89
N ASP A 163 -7.62 -2.18 -2.55
CA ASP A 163 -7.50 -2.15 -4.02
C ASP A 163 -7.19 -3.52 -4.61
N ALA A 164 -6.59 -4.44 -3.83
CA ALA A 164 -6.36 -5.81 -4.26
C ALA A 164 -7.68 -6.57 -4.56
N GLU A 165 -8.79 -6.19 -3.93
CA GLU A 165 -10.08 -6.85 -4.12
C GLU A 165 -10.71 -6.54 -5.49
N VAL A 166 -10.32 -5.45 -6.15
CA VAL A 166 -10.99 -4.92 -7.35
C VAL A 166 -10.16 -5.14 -8.63
N ARG A 167 -8.94 -5.67 -8.53
CA ARG A 167 -8.06 -5.87 -9.70
C ARG A 167 -8.69 -6.83 -10.72
N GLY A 168 -8.87 -6.34 -11.94
CA GLY A 168 -9.19 -7.15 -13.13
C GLY A 168 -10.66 -7.53 -13.32
N LEU A 169 -11.61 -6.97 -12.56
CA LEU A 169 -13.04 -7.26 -12.69
C LEU A 169 -13.91 -5.98 -12.61
N ASP A 170 -15.03 -5.97 -13.33
CA ASP A 170 -16.06 -4.90 -13.27
C ASP A 170 -16.99 -5.13 -12.07
N LEU A 171 -16.45 -4.95 -10.85
CA LEU A 171 -17.21 -5.11 -9.60
C LEU A 171 -17.64 -3.75 -9.05
N THR A 172 -18.80 -3.73 -8.41
CA THR A 172 -19.18 -2.63 -7.51
C THR A 172 -18.24 -2.65 -6.30
N ASP A 173 -17.37 -1.65 -6.23
CA ASP A 173 -16.34 -1.55 -5.19
C ASP A 173 -16.93 -1.05 -3.86
N LEU A 174 -17.05 -1.95 -2.88
CA LEU A 174 -17.27 -1.66 -1.46
C LEU A 174 -16.00 -1.96 -0.62
N ALA A 175 -14.89 -2.31 -1.27
CA ALA A 175 -13.62 -2.66 -0.63
C ALA A 175 -12.65 -1.48 -0.50
N VAL A 176 -12.91 -0.36 -1.18
CA VAL A 176 -12.13 0.88 -1.08
C VAL A 176 -13.01 2.06 -0.68
N ASN A 177 -12.61 2.78 0.36
CA ASN A 177 -13.36 3.90 0.93
C ASN A 177 -13.10 5.24 0.20
N VAL A 178 -13.02 5.22 -1.13
CA VAL A 178 -12.95 6.45 -1.94
C VAL A 178 -14.38 6.87 -2.30
N ARG A 179 -14.66 8.18 -2.27
CA ARG A 179 -15.96 8.73 -2.67
C ARG A 179 -16.23 8.41 -4.14
N THR A 180 -17.48 8.08 -4.49
CA THR A 180 -17.87 7.90 -5.89
C THR A 180 -18.13 9.26 -6.55
N HIS A 181 -18.14 9.30 -7.89
CA HIS A 181 -18.36 10.53 -8.67
C HIS A 181 -17.36 11.67 -8.39
N THR A 182 -16.15 11.31 -7.96
CA THR A 182 -15.03 12.23 -7.73
C THR A 182 -13.82 11.88 -8.59
N PRO A 183 -12.87 12.81 -8.82
CA PRO A 183 -12.88 14.23 -8.39
C PRO A 183 -13.95 15.06 -9.12
N PRO A 184 -14.53 16.12 -8.52
CA PRO A 184 -15.49 16.99 -9.20
C PRO A 184 -14.85 17.75 -10.37
N ASP A 185 -15.66 18.18 -11.34
CA ASP A 185 -15.18 18.80 -12.59
C ASP A 185 -14.28 20.02 -12.36
N TRP A 186 -14.67 20.90 -11.43
CA TRP A 186 -13.87 22.08 -11.11
C TRP A 186 -12.47 21.70 -10.58
N LEU A 187 -12.36 20.60 -9.84
CA LEU A 187 -11.08 20.12 -9.30
C LEU A 187 -10.26 19.46 -10.40
N ARG A 188 -10.89 18.68 -11.29
CA ARG A 188 -10.24 18.13 -12.50
C ARG A 188 -9.64 19.24 -13.35
N GLN A 189 -10.39 20.31 -13.58
CA GLN A 189 -9.93 21.47 -14.35
C GLN A 189 -8.76 22.18 -13.68
N ARG A 190 -8.79 22.36 -12.35
CA ARG A 190 -7.66 22.96 -11.60
C ARG A 190 -6.39 22.10 -11.69
N ILE A 191 -6.53 20.78 -11.55
CA ILE A 191 -5.42 19.84 -11.70
C ILE A 191 -4.88 19.89 -13.14
N ALA A 192 -5.75 19.84 -14.15
CA ALA A 192 -5.36 19.90 -15.56
C ALA A 192 -4.63 21.21 -15.91
N ALA A 193 -5.08 22.35 -15.35
CA ALA A 193 -4.45 23.64 -15.55
C ALA A 193 -3.01 23.68 -15.02
N SER A 194 -2.67 22.91 -13.98
CA SER A 194 -1.29 22.82 -13.47
C SER A 194 -0.33 22.11 -14.42
N LEU A 195 -0.82 21.38 -15.42
CA LEU A 195 0.03 20.61 -16.34
C LEU A 195 0.90 21.50 -17.24
N VAL A 196 0.55 22.79 -17.39
CA VAL A 196 1.33 23.75 -18.18
C VAL A 196 2.64 24.17 -17.50
N SER A 197 2.77 23.96 -16.18
CA SER A 197 3.96 24.37 -15.41
C SER A 197 4.88 23.20 -15.04
N LEU A 198 4.65 21.99 -15.56
CA LEU A 198 5.41 20.78 -15.19
C LEU A 198 6.91 20.84 -15.48
N ALA A 199 7.36 21.73 -16.37
CA ALA A 199 8.78 21.93 -16.65
C ALA A 199 9.55 22.55 -15.47
N ALA A 200 8.85 23.20 -14.53
CA ALA A 200 9.45 23.78 -13.33
C ALA A 200 9.32 22.83 -12.12
N TYR A 201 10.30 22.89 -11.22
CA TYR A 201 10.19 22.21 -9.93
C TYR A 201 9.00 22.76 -9.12
N PRO A 202 8.31 21.91 -8.35
CA PRO A 202 7.12 22.31 -7.60
C PRO A 202 7.45 23.30 -6.48
N ASP A 203 6.60 24.32 -6.31
CA ASP A 203 6.61 25.24 -5.18
C ASP A 203 5.43 24.96 -4.25
N GLY A 204 5.73 24.39 -3.08
CA GLY A 204 4.71 24.00 -2.10
C GLY A 204 4.19 25.13 -1.21
N ARG A 205 4.77 26.34 -1.26
CA ARG A 205 4.43 27.43 -0.33
C ARG A 205 2.94 27.83 -0.39
N PRO A 206 2.32 28.04 -1.56
CA PRO A 206 0.90 28.41 -1.63
C PRO A 206 -0.03 27.35 -1.03
N ALA A 207 0.22 26.07 -1.33
CA ALA A 207 -0.56 24.96 -0.79
C ALA A 207 -0.37 24.81 0.73
N ARG A 208 0.85 25.02 1.23
CA ARG A 208 1.15 25.01 2.68
C ARG A 208 0.40 26.13 3.39
N ALA A 209 0.43 27.34 2.85
CA ALA A 209 -0.30 28.49 3.37
C ALA A 209 -1.82 28.25 3.38
N ALA A 210 -2.36 27.64 2.33
CA ALA A 210 -3.78 27.31 2.25
C ALA A 210 -4.21 26.28 3.32
N VAL A 211 -3.40 25.24 3.54
CA VAL A 211 -3.65 24.24 4.60
C VAL A 211 -3.56 24.88 5.99
N ALA A 212 -2.52 25.69 6.23
CA ALA A 212 -2.36 26.46 7.46
C ALA A 212 -3.58 27.36 7.74
N GLY A 213 -4.02 28.10 6.74
CA GLY A 213 -5.20 28.98 6.81
C GLY A 213 -6.49 28.22 7.13
N ARG A 214 -6.72 27.04 6.54
CA ARG A 214 -7.90 26.20 6.85
C ARG A 214 -7.95 25.82 8.33
N HIS A 215 -6.81 25.48 8.92
CA HIS A 215 -6.73 24.95 10.29
C HIS A 215 -6.44 26.02 11.34
N GLY A 216 -6.27 27.29 10.94
CA GLY A 216 -5.92 28.37 11.86
C GLY A 216 -4.53 28.20 12.49
N LEU A 217 -3.61 27.54 11.79
CA LEU A 217 -2.25 27.25 12.26
C LEU A 217 -1.21 28.11 11.53
N PRO A 218 -0.07 28.42 12.15
CA PRO A 218 1.09 28.94 11.43
C PRO A 218 1.64 27.91 10.44
N GLU A 219 2.22 28.38 9.34
CA GLU A 219 2.73 27.52 8.25
C GLU A 219 3.80 26.52 8.73
N GLU A 220 4.65 26.90 9.68
CA GLU A 220 5.66 26.04 10.30
C GLU A 220 5.11 24.76 10.93
N ARG A 221 3.80 24.70 11.23
CA ARG A 221 3.12 23.52 11.75
C ARG A 221 2.56 22.59 10.68
N VAL A 222 2.78 22.89 9.40
CA VAL A 222 2.25 22.13 8.26
C VAL A 222 3.38 21.51 7.45
N LEU A 223 3.26 20.20 7.19
CA LEU A 223 4.09 19.49 6.21
C LEU A 223 3.20 18.83 5.15
N LEU A 224 3.40 19.16 3.88
CA LEU A 224 2.72 18.49 2.77
C LEU A 224 3.40 17.16 2.46
N THR A 225 2.61 16.13 2.15
CA THR A 225 3.12 14.77 1.91
C THR A 225 2.48 14.14 0.68
N ALA A 226 3.17 13.18 0.06
CA ALA A 226 2.71 12.33 -1.04
C ALA A 226 1.66 11.30 -0.58
N GLY A 227 0.60 11.81 0.08
CA GLY A 227 -0.38 11.04 0.83
C GLY A 227 0.09 10.68 2.23
N ALA A 228 -0.87 10.32 3.09
CA ALA A 228 -0.60 9.93 4.49
C ALA A 228 0.38 8.75 4.63
N ALA A 229 0.51 7.90 3.60
CA ALA A 229 1.50 6.82 3.58
C ALA A 229 2.94 7.33 3.69
N GLU A 230 3.29 8.42 3.01
CA GLU A 230 4.62 9.04 3.17
C GLU A 230 4.79 9.55 4.61
N ALA A 231 3.75 10.17 5.19
CA ALA A 231 3.83 10.67 6.56
C ALA A 231 4.16 9.55 7.58
N PHE A 232 3.57 8.36 7.45
CA PHE A 232 3.92 7.23 8.31
C PHE A 232 5.37 6.79 8.16
N VAL A 233 5.90 6.79 6.93
CA VAL A 233 7.31 6.48 6.66
C VAL A 233 8.23 7.53 7.27
N LEU A 234 7.91 8.82 7.15
CA LEU A 234 8.69 9.91 7.74
C LEU A 234 8.66 9.82 9.27
N ILE A 235 7.49 9.61 9.86
CA ILE A 235 7.32 9.43 11.32
C ILE A 235 8.18 8.27 11.83
N ALA A 236 8.12 7.12 11.15
CA ALA A 236 8.85 5.92 11.55
C ALA A 236 10.38 6.09 11.47
N ARG A 237 10.87 6.91 10.54
CA ARG A 237 12.32 7.09 10.29
C ARG A 237 12.94 8.27 11.03
N ALA A 238 12.19 9.36 11.18
CA ALA A 238 12.74 10.64 11.65
C ALA A 238 12.51 10.87 13.14
N LEU A 239 11.41 10.38 13.71
CA LEU A 239 11.10 10.64 15.11
C LEU A 239 11.88 9.69 16.03
N PRO A 240 12.44 10.19 17.14
CA PRO A 240 13.12 9.35 18.11
C PRO A 240 12.10 8.50 18.87
N THR A 241 11.92 7.24 18.45
CA THR A 241 11.05 6.27 19.12
C THR A 241 11.82 4.98 19.44
N ARG A 242 11.57 4.43 20.63
CA ARG A 242 12.11 3.17 21.13
C ARG A 242 11.01 2.15 21.42
N ARG A 243 9.82 2.61 21.84
CA ARG A 243 8.68 1.74 22.20
C ARG A 243 7.41 2.24 21.50
N PRO A 244 7.34 2.16 20.17
CA PRO A 244 6.15 2.55 19.44
C PRO A 244 5.00 1.56 19.67
N VAL A 245 3.80 2.09 19.86
CA VAL A 245 2.56 1.34 20.03
C VAL A 245 1.56 1.74 18.95
N VAL A 246 0.95 0.73 18.32
CA VAL A 246 -0.12 0.92 17.34
C VAL A 246 -1.41 0.30 17.89
N VAL A 247 -2.47 1.11 17.97
CA VAL A 247 -3.78 0.65 18.46
C VAL A 247 -4.53 -0.07 17.35
N HIS A 248 -4.88 -1.34 17.52
CA HIS A 248 -5.54 -2.15 16.51
C HIS A 248 -6.91 -2.63 16.98
N PRO A 249 -7.84 -3.01 16.08
CA PRO A 249 -7.68 -3.02 14.62
C PRO A 249 -7.71 -1.62 14.02
N GLN A 250 -6.72 -1.31 13.19
CA GLN A 250 -6.64 -0.07 12.43
C GLN A 250 -5.91 -0.30 11.09
N PHE A 251 -5.81 0.74 10.27
CA PHE A 251 -5.06 0.72 9.02
C PHE A 251 -3.63 0.22 9.26
N THR A 252 -3.11 -0.64 8.39
CA THR A 252 -1.90 -1.43 8.68
C THR A 252 -0.60 -0.69 8.39
N GLU A 253 -0.64 0.37 7.59
CA GLU A 253 0.53 1.15 7.15
C GLU A 253 1.39 1.71 8.29
N PRO A 254 0.85 2.25 9.40
CA PRO A 254 1.69 2.77 10.48
C PRO A 254 2.59 1.68 11.07
N GLU A 255 2.03 0.49 11.35
CA GLU A 255 2.81 -0.63 11.84
C GLU A 255 3.81 -1.13 10.78
N ALA A 256 3.38 -1.23 9.51
CA ALA A 256 4.26 -1.64 8.43
C ALA A 256 5.47 -0.70 8.26
N ALA A 257 5.24 0.62 8.32
CA ALA A 257 6.29 1.64 8.23
C ALA A 257 7.25 1.58 9.42
N LEU A 258 6.73 1.45 10.65
CA LEU A 258 7.55 1.30 11.85
C LEU A 258 8.44 0.05 11.80
N ARG A 259 7.86 -1.11 11.42
CA ARG A 259 8.64 -2.35 11.24
C ARG A 259 9.69 -2.22 10.14
N ALA A 260 9.36 -1.58 9.02
CA ALA A 260 10.29 -1.34 7.93
C ALA A 260 11.45 -0.39 8.31
N ALA A 261 11.25 0.46 9.31
CA ALA A 261 12.29 1.29 9.92
C ALA A 261 13.09 0.57 11.03
N GLY A 262 12.79 -0.70 11.31
CA GLY A 262 13.52 -1.53 12.28
C GLY A 262 12.95 -1.51 13.70
N HIS A 263 11.76 -0.95 13.92
CA HIS A 263 11.16 -0.88 15.25
C HIS A 263 10.47 -2.18 15.66
N GLN A 264 10.59 -2.53 16.94
CA GLN A 264 9.71 -3.52 17.56
C GLN A 264 8.41 -2.84 17.99
N VAL A 265 7.31 -3.13 17.28
CA VAL A 265 6.03 -2.45 17.47
C VAL A 265 5.16 -3.17 18.51
N GLY A 266 4.81 -2.47 19.59
CA GLY A 266 3.77 -2.91 20.53
C GLY A 266 2.38 -2.75 19.94
N ARG A 267 1.44 -3.63 20.31
CA ARG A 267 0.05 -3.55 19.86
C ARG A 267 -0.88 -3.46 21.05
N VAL A 268 -1.86 -2.56 20.98
CA VAL A 268 -3.03 -2.55 21.86
C VAL A 268 -4.21 -3.03 21.04
N LEU A 269 -4.77 -4.19 21.39
CA LEU A 269 -5.89 -4.80 20.65
C LEU A 269 -7.21 -4.40 21.30
N LEU A 270 -7.97 -3.53 20.64
CA LEU A 270 -9.34 -3.18 21.00
C LEU A 270 -10.25 -4.37 20.73
N ARG A 271 -11.21 -4.58 21.62
CA ARG A 271 -12.01 -5.80 21.66
C ARG A 271 -13.45 -5.53 21.20
N PRO A 272 -14.10 -6.50 20.53
CA PRO A 272 -15.50 -6.36 20.13
C PRO A 272 -16.45 -6.21 21.33
N GLU A 273 -16.14 -6.81 22.48
CA GLU A 273 -16.96 -6.71 23.71
C GLU A 273 -17.05 -5.26 24.23
N ASP A 274 -16.01 -4.46 23.98
CA ASP A 274 -15.97 -3.04 24.35
C ASP A 274 -16.47 -2.13 23.20
N GLY A 275 -17.00 -2.73 22.13
CA GLY A 275 -17.40 -2.02 20.91
C GLY A 275 -16.21 -1.40 20.15
N PHE A 276 -15.02 -2.00 20.27
CA PHE A 276 -13.76 -1.48 19.75
C PHE A 276 -13.45 -0.04 20.19
N ARG A 277 -13.91 0.36 21.38
CA ARG A 277 -13.56 1.66 21.96
C ARG A 277 -12.19 1.60 22.63
N LEU A 278 -11.42 2.65 22.47
CA LEU A 278 -10.12 2.81 23.09
C LEU A 278 -10.29 3.19 24.56
N ASP A 279 -9.69 2.38 25.43
CA ASP A 279 -9.34 2.78 26.80
C ASP A 279 -7.88 3.26 26.83
N PRO A 280 -7.60 4.54 27.14
CA PRO A 280 -6.25 5.06 27.24
C PRO A 280 -5.38 4.32 28.27
N ALA A 281 -5.98 3.73 29.31
CA ALA A 281 -5.24 2.96 30.31
C ALA A 281 -4.67 1.65 29.76
N ALA A 282 -5.18 1.15 28.62
CA ALA A 282 -4.65 -0.03 27.95
C ALA A 282 -3.33 0.26 27.21
N VAL A 283 -3.00 1.53 26.97
CA VAL A 283 -1.74 1.92 26.33
C VAL A 283 -0.63 1.90 27.37
N PRO A 284 0.45 1.11 27.18
CA PRO A 284 1.56 1.04 28.13
C PRO A 284 2.08 2.43 28.49
N GLU A 285 2.31 2.65 29.77
CA GLU A 285 2.82 3.94 30.24
C GLU A 285 4.15 4.24 29.55
N ASP A 286 5.07 3.31 29.41
CA ASP A 286 6.38 3.57 28.79
C ASP A 286 6.38 3.84 27.27
N ALA A 287 5.23 3.74 26.57
CA ALA A 287 5.18 3.99 25.13
C ALA A 287 5.59 5.44 24.82
N ASP A 288 6.48 5.64 23.86
CA ASP A 288 7.01 6.95 23.45
C ASP A 288 6.44 7.43 22.11
N LEU A 289 5.81 6.53 21.34
CA LEU A 289 5.01 6.86 20.16
C LEU A 289 3.73 6.03 20.20
N VAL A 290 2.58 6.67 19.98
CA VAL A 290 1.27 5.99 19.93
C VAL A 290 0.55 6.40 18.67
N VAL A 291 0.12 5.44 17.86
CA VAL A 291 -0.68 5.69 16.64
C VAL A 291 -2.12 5.22 16.82
N VAL A 292 -3.07 6.11 16.54
CA VAL A 292 -4.51 5.83 16.55
C VAL A 292 -5.18 6.47 15.33
N GLY A 293 -5.97 5.72 14.56
CA GLY A 293 -6.84 6.30 13.53
C GLY A 293 -8.13 6.87 14.13
N ASN A 294 -8.65 7.98 13.60
CA ASN A 294 -9.92 8.54 14.05
C ASN A 294 -10.68 9.25 12.90
N PRO A 295 -11.83 8.73 12.43
CA PRO A 295 -12.42 7.44 12.76
C PRO A 295 -11.51 6.26 12.42
N THR A 296 -11.52 5.23 13.27
CA THR A 296 -10.68 4.03 13.12
C THR A 296 -11.12 3.21 11.90
N ASN A 297 -10.24 3.00 10.91
CA ASN A 297 -10.46 2.04 9.82
C ASN A 297 -9.84 0.69 10.20
N PRO A 298 -10.60 -0.38 10.44
CA PRO A 298 -11.87 -0.65 9.76
C PRO A 298 -13.15 -0.46 10.60
N THR A 299 -13.07 -0.24 11.91
CA THR A 299 -14.23 -0.31 12.83
C THR A 299 -15.25 0.80 12.65
N SER A 300 -14.85 1.92 12.05
CA SER A 300 -15.62 3.16 11.89
C SER A 300 -15.89 3.89 13.22
N VAL A 301 -15.28 3.45 14.32
CA VAL A 301 -15.41 4.08 15.63
C VAL A 301 -14.74 5.45 15.59
N LEU A 302 -15.48 6.47 16.01
CA LEU A 302 -14.96 7.80 16.30
C LEU A 302 -14.73 7.91 17.81
N HIS A 303 -13.47 7.96 18.22
CA HIS A 303 -13.09 8.17 19.60
C HIS A 303 -13.27 9.66 19.96
N PRO A 304 -13.82 9.98 21.15
CA PRO A 304 -13.89 11.36 21.61
C PRO A 304 -12.50 11.97 21.75
N ALA A 305 -12.35 13.25 21.42
CA ALA A 305 -11.09 13.99 21.50
C ALA A 305 -10.47 13.88 22.89
N GLY A 306 -11.27 14.08 23.95
CA GLY A 306 -10.83 13.95 25.33
C GLY A 306 -10.39 12.54 25.75
N VAL A 307 -10.71 11.49 24.98
CA VAL A 307 -10.12 10.15 25.16
C VAL A 307 -8.73 10.08 24.56
N LEU A 308 -8.56 10.59 23.34
CA LEU A 308 -7.27 10.62 22.65
C LEU A 308 -6.26 11.52 23.38
N GLU A 309 -6.71 12.67 23.89
CA GLU A 309 -5.89 13.62 24.65
C GLU A 309 -5.26 12.98 25.90
N ARG A 310 -5.93 12.01 26.54
CA ARG A 310 -5.36 11.30 27.70
C ARG A 310 -4.16 10.43 27.35
N LEU A 311 -3.93 10.15 26.07
CA LEU A 311 -2.71 9.49 25.62
C LEU A 311 -1.53 10.44 25.57
N ALA A 312 -1.77 11.75 25.45
CA ALA A 312 -0.74 12.78 25.31
C ALA A 312 -0.03 13.04 26.63
N ARG A 313 1.29 13.22 26.57
CA ARG A 313 2.13 13.58 27.71
C ARG A 313 3.51 14.04 27.22
N PRO A 314 4.29 14.75 28.05
CA PRO A 314 5.67 15.10 27.73
C PRO A 314 6.50 13.87 27.33
N GLY A 315 7.28 14.00 26.26
CA GLY A 315 8.17 12.93 25.75
C GLY A 315 7.47 11.79 24.99
N ARG A 316 6.15 11.89 24.75
CA ARG A 316 5.43 10.96 23.87
C ARG A 316 4.92 11.69 22.63
N THR A 317 5.12 11.09 21.47
CA THR A 317 4.43 11.48 20.24
C THR A 317 3.09 10.75 20.15
N LEU A 318 1.99 11.51 20.03
CA LEU A 318 0.66 10.99 19.76
C LEU A 318 0.31 11.26 18.30
N VAL A 319 0.32 10.22 17.48
CA VAL A 319 -0.09 10.29 16.07
C VAL A 319 -1.56 9.94 15.95
N VAL A 320 -2.36 10.89 15.45
CA VAL A 320 -3.79 10.69 15.17
C VAL A 320 -4.03 10.76 13.66
N ASP A 321 -4.38 9.61 13.08
CA ASP A 321 -4.71 9.52 11.65
C ASP A 321 -6.18 9.90 11.40
N GLU A 322 -6.39 11.13 10.94
CA GLU A 322 -7.68 11.71 10.58
C GLU A 322 -7.97 11.62 9.08
N ALA A 323 -7.43 10.62 8.36
CA ALA A 323 -7.65 10.45 6.93
C ALA A 323 -9.13 10.34 6.49
N PHE A 324 -10.04 10.05 7.42
CA PHE A 324 -11.49 9.95 7.18
C PHE A 324 -12.32 11.03 7.89
N MET A 325 -11.70 11.99 8.57
CA MET A 325 -12.40 12.99 9.38
C MET A 325 -13.30 13.90 8.53
N ASP A 326 -12.91 14.19 7.28
CA ASP A 326 -13.75 14.94 6.31
C ASP A 326 -15.14 14.30 6.07
N ALA A 327 -15.30 12.99 6.32
CA ALA A 327 -16.55 12.27 6.14
C ALA A 327 -17.43 12.25 7.41
N VAL A 328 -16.97 12.92 8.47
CA VAL A 328 -17.70 13.09 9.72
C VAL A 328 -18.37 14.46 9.71
N PRO A 329 -19.71 14.56 9.82
CA PRO A 329 -20.41 15.83 9.90
C PRO A 329 -19.82 16.76 10.97
N GLY A 330 -19.46 17.98 10.55
CA GLY A 330 -18.84 19.00 11.38
C GLY A 330 -17.43 18.68 11.87
N GLU A 331 -16.79 17.62 11.36
CA GLU A 331 -15.47 17.14 11.82
C GLU A 331 -15.39 17.00 13.35
N ARG A 332 -16.50 16.54 13.95
CA ARG A 332 -16.59 16.41 15.40
C ARG A 332 -15.47 15.49 15.93
N GLU A 333 -14.96 15.80 17.11
CA GLU A 333 -13.82 15.11 17.74
C GLU A 333 -12.48 15.22 16.98
N ALA A 334 -12.38 16.07 15.96
CA ALA A 334 -11.11 16.37 15.32
C ALA A 334 -10.14 17.10 16.27
N LEU A 335 -8.88 16.75 16.14
CA LEU A 335 -7.74 17.37 16.80
C LEU A 335 -6.93 18.23 15.83
N CYS A 336 -7.26 18.24 14.53
CA CYS A 336 -6.65 19.16 13.58
C CYS A 336 -6.86 20.62 14.02
N GLY A 337 -5.77 21.37 14.21
CA GLY A 337 -5.80 22.75 14.71
C GLY A 337 -5.57 22.90 16.23
N ARG A 338 -5.56 21.80 17.00
CA ARG A 338 -5.23 21.84 18.44
C ARG A 338 -3.72 22.03 18.63
N THR A 339 -3.36 22.92 19.56
CA THR A 339 -1.97 23.24 19.92
C THR A 339 -1.68 23.06 21.42
N ASP A 340 -2.71 22.70 22.19
CA ASP A 340 -2.66 22.49 23.64
C ASP A 340 -2.41 21.02 24.03
N VAL A 341 -2.33 20.11 23.05
CA VAL A 341 -2.13 18.67 23.25
C VAL A 341 -0.65 18.32 23.03
N PRO A 342 0.12 17.97 24.08
CA PRO A 342 1.56 17.74 23.97
C PRO A 342 1.91 16.58 23.02
N GLY A 343 2.86 16.82 22.11
CA GLY A 343 3.37 15.79 21.20
C GLY A 343 2.37 15.33 20.14
N LEU A 344 1.29 16.06 19.93
CA LEU A 344 0.26 15.75 18.94
C LEU A 344 0.81 15.89 17.51
N VAL A 345 0.55 14.86 16.71
CA VAL A 345 0.80 14.81 15.26
C VAL A 345 -0.49 14.34 14.60
N VAL A 346 -1.16 15.21 13.85
CA VAL A 346 -2.38 14.87 13.12
C VAL A 346 -2.06 14.63 11.66
N LEU A 347 -2.56 13.53 11.10
CA LEU A 347 -2.45 13.24 9.67
C LEU A 347 -3.79 13.46 8.99
N ARG A 348 -3.78 14.15 7.84
CA ARG A 348 -4.96 14.34 7.00
C ARG A 348 -4.70 13.84 5.59
N SER A 349 -5.75 13.36 4.94
CA SER A 349 -5.69 12.87 3.57
C SER A 349 -6.74 13.54 2.70
N LEU A 350 -6.32 14.01 1.52
CA LEU A 350 -7.25 14.50 0.50
C LEU A 350 -7.66 13.38 -0.48
N THR A 351 -7.17 12.16 -0.27
CA THR A 351 -7.32 11.07 -1.25
C THR A 351 -8.72 10.46 -1.27
N LYS A 352 -9.41 10.45 -0.12
CA LYS A 352 -10.67 9.72 0.08
C LYS A 352 -11.87 10.57 -0.32
N THR A 353 -12.00 11.73 0.31
CA THR A 353 -13.08 12.71 0.11
C THR A 353 -13.13 13.21 -1.32
N TRP A 354 -11.96 13.52 -1.90
CA TRP A 354 -11.86 14.18 -3.21
C TRP A 354 -11.54 13.23 -4.36
N GLY A 355 -11.46 11.91 -4.12
CA GLY A 355 -11.14 10.95 -5.18
C GLY A 355 -9.72 11.05 -5.72
N LEU A 356 -8.79 11.60 -4.95
CA LEU A 356 -7.40 11.86 -5.37
C LEU A 356 -6.44 10.72 -5.01
N ALA A 357 -6.95 9.50 -4.87
CA ALA A 357 -6.16 8.33 -4.49
C ALA A 357 -5.02 8.02 -5.46
N GLY A 358 -5.14 8.32 -6.76
CA GLY A 358 -4.04 8.18 -7.72
C GLY A 358 -3.05 9.34 -7.70
N LEU A 359 -3.46 10.52 -7.22
CA LEU A 359 -2.61 11.73 -7.20
C LEU A 359 -1.66 11.78 -6.01
N ARG A 360 -2.01 11.09 -4.92
CA ARG A 360 -1.20 10.95 -3.69
C ARG A 360 -0.94 12.29 -3.00
N ILE A 361 -1.89 12.76 -2.21
CA ILE A 361 -1.76 14.02 -1.46
C ILE A 361 -2.35 13.92 -0.04
N GLY A 362 -1.58 14.40 0.93
CA GLY A 362 -1.93 14.50 2.33
C GLY A 362 -1.08 15.55 3.02
N TYR A 363 -1.26 15.70 4.33
CA TYR A 363 -0.46 16.63 5.13
C TYR A 363 -0.42 16.22 6.60
N VAL A 364 0.64 16.66 7.27
CA VAL A 364 0.87 16.55 8.71
C VAL A 364 0.62 17.91 9.35
N LEU A 365 -0.05 17.91 10.50
CA LEU A 365 -0.15 19.05 11.41
C LEU A 365 0.53 18.67 12.73
N ALA A 366 1.58 19.38 13.12
CA ALA A 366 2.35 19.08 14.34
C ALA A 366 3.09 20.32 14.87
N GLU A 367 3.75 20.19 16.02
CA GLU A 367 4.68 21.21 16.52
C GLU A 367 5.77 21.54 15.49
N PRO A 368 6.25 22.79 15.42
CA PRO A 368 7.24 23.22 14.42
C PRO A 368 8.52 22.37 14.44
N GLU A 369 8.99 21.98 15.62
CA GLU A 369 10.17 21.12 15.79
C GLU A 369 9.95 19.73 15.22
N THR A 370 8.73 19.19 15.38
CA THR A 370 8.37 17.89 14.80
C THR A 370 8.28 17.99 13.28
N VAL A 371 7.67 19.05 12.75
CA VAL A 371 7.64 19.30 11.30
C VAL A 371 9.04 19.43 10.72
N ALA A 372 9.95 20.13 11.41
CA ALA A 372 11.33 20.29 10.97
C ALA A 372 12.06 18.94 10.86
N LEU A 373 11.93 18.06 11.87
CA LEU A 373 12.51 16.71 11.83
C LEU A 373 11.96 15.88 10.66
N LEU A 374 10.64 15.92 10.46
CA LEU A 374 10.00 15.20 9.35
C LEU A 374 10.44 15.74 7.98
N GLN A 375 10.56 17.07 7.86
CA GLN A 375 10.98 17.75 6.63
C GLN A 375 12.45 17.46 6.30
N GLU A 376 13.32 17.35 7.29
CA GLU A 376 14.74 16.97 7.09
C GLU A 376 14.87 15.54 6.52
N ALA A 377 14.00 14.63 6.95
CA ALA A 377 13.95 13.27 6.43
C ALA A 377 13.17 13.12 5.10
N GLN A 378 12.46 14.17 4.67
CA GLN A 378 11.62 14.12 3.48
C GLN A 378 12.46 14.30 2.20
N PRO A 379 12.21 13.51 1.15
CA PRO A 379 12.85 13.74 -0.15
C PRO A 379 12.58 15.14 -0.68
N LEU A 380 13.52 15.69 -1.45
CA LEU A 380 13.31 16.96 -2.15
C LEU A 380 12.18 16.83 -3.17
N TRP A 381 11.33 17.86 -3.25
CA TRP A 381 10.15 17.92 -4.13
C TRP A 381 9.23 16.68 -4.04
N PRO A 382 8.78 16.31 -2.82
CA PRO A 382 8.06 15.06 -2.59
C PRO A 382 6.63 15.10 -3.15
N VAL A 383 6.06 16.29 -3.28
CA VAL A 383 4.69 16.52 -3.76
C VAL A 383 4.74 17.20 -5.12
N SER A 384 4.08 16.60 -6.11
CA SER A 384 4.05 17.09 -7.48
C SER A 384 3.21 18.36 -7.65
N SER A 385 3.50 19.19 -8.66
CA SER A 385 2.75 20.41 -8.96
C SER A 385 1.22 20.18 -9.07
N PRO A 386 0.73 19.10 -9.72
CA PRO A 386 -0.70 18.83 -9.74
C PRO A 386 -1.29 18.45 -8.38
N ALA A 387 -0.53 17.77 -7.53
CA ALA A 387 -0.93 17.45 -6.16
C ALA A 387 -0.99 18.71 -5.28
N LEU A 388 -0.05 19.64 -5.44
CA LEU A 388 -0.06 20.94 -4.77
C LEU A 388 -1.25 21.81 -5.19
N ALA A 389 -1.52 21.90 -6.50
CA ALA A 389 -2.68 22.62 -7.02
C ALA A 389 -4.00 22.03 -6.50
N ALA A 390 -4.09 20.70 -6.38
CA ALA A 390 -5.23 20.03 -5.77
C ALA A 390 -5.35 20.35 -4.28
N ALA A 391 -4.24 20.34 -3.53
CA ALA A 391 -4.23 20.67 -2.11
C ALA A 391 -4.76 22.08 -1.87
N GLU A 392 -4.24 23.08 -2.58
CA GLU A 392 -4.70 24.47 -2.50
C GLU A 392 -6.20 24.58 -2.81
N ALA A 393 -6.64 23.98 -3.93
CA ALA A 393 -8.02 24.08 -4.36
C ALA A 393 -9.00 23.39 -3.38
N CYS A 394 -8.56 22.32 -2.69
CA CYS A 394 -9.36 21.65 -1.67
C CYS A 394 -9.48 22.44 -0.36
N MET A 395 -8.69 23.51 -0.16
CA MET A 395 -8.79 24.40 1.00
C MET A 395 -9.68 25.62 0.75
N GLU A 396 -10.11 25.85 -0.50
CA GLU A 396 -10.96 26.99 -0.86
C GLU A 396 -12.35 26.89 -0.21
N PRO A 397 -13.00 28.01 0.17
CA PRO A 397 -14.31 27.99 0.84
C PRO A 397 -15.37 27.12 0.15
N ARG A 398 -15.43 27.18 -1.20
CA ARG A 398 -16.34 26.33 -1.99
C ARG A 398 -16.10 24.83 -1.79
N ALA A 399 -14.84 24.43 -1.67
CA ALA A 399 -14.46 23.04 -1.48
C ALA A 399 -14.79 22.58 -0.07
N LEU A 400 -14.61 23.46 0.93
CA LEU A 400 -14.97 23.15 2.32
C LEU A 400 -16.48 22.94 2.47
N ILE A 401 -17.29 23.78 1.83
CA ILE A 401 -18.76 23.62 1.80
C ILE A 401 -19.13 22.30 1.11
N GLU A 402 -18.55 21.99 -0.06
CA GLU A 402 -18.85 20.73 -0.76
C GLU A 402 -18.44 19.49 0.07
N ALA A 403 -17.32 19.56 0.80
CA ALA A 403 -16.89 18.50 1.70
C ALA A 403 -17.87 18.32 2.87
N ALA A 404 -18.33 19.41 3.50
CA ALA A 404 -19.32 19.38 4.55
C ALA A 404 -20.64 18.76 4.07
N ASP A 405 -21.16 19.20 2.93
CA ASP A 405 -22.37 18.61 2.33
C ASP A 405 -22.20 17.13 2.02
N ALA A 406 -20.99 16.71 1.61
CA ALA A 406 -20.69 15.31 1.36
C ALA A 406 -20.63 14.48 2.66
N ALA A 407 -20.16 15.08 3.77
CA ALA A 407 -20.17 14.46 5.10
C ALA A 407 -21.61 14.23 5.59
N ASP A 408 -22.51 15.19 5.36
CA ASP A 408 -23.92 15.04 5.70
C ASP A 408 -24.60 13.97 4.84
N ARG A 409 -24.36 13.96 3.53
CA ARG A 409 -24.88 12.92 2.63
C ARG A 409 -24.40 11.52 3.02
N ILE A 410 -23.09 11.34 3.28
CA ILE A 410 -22.57 10.03 3.65
C ILE A 410 -23.12 9.55 4.99
N ALA A 411 -23.46 10.46 5.91
CA ALA A 411 -24.13 10.11 7.16
C ALA A 411 -25.55 9.57 6.92
N VAL A 412 -26.31 10.17 6.00
CA VAL A 412 -27.63 9.67 5.59
C VAL A 412 -27.53 8.32 4.89
N ASP A 413 -26.62 8.17 3.93
CA ASP A 413 -26.40 6.91 3.22
C ASP A 413 -25.94 5.80 4.17
N ARG A 414 -25.08 6.13 5.15
CA ARG A 414 -24.65 5.19 6.19
C ARG A 414 -25.83 4.74 7.05
N ALA A 415 -26.71 5.66 7.46
CA ALA A 415 -27.91 5.30 8.22
C ALA A 415 -28.82 4.36 7.41
N HIS A 416 -28.98 4.59 6.10
CA HIS A 416 -29.73 3.69 5.22
C HIS A 416 -29.10 2.30 5.12
N LEU A 417 -27.77 2.22 4.96
CA LEU A 417 -27.05 0.94 4.97
C LEU A 417 -27.21 0.20 6.31
N LEU A 418 -27.05 0.89 7.43
CA LEU A 418 -27.19 0.31 8.77
C LEU A 418 -28.61 -0.24 9.00
N ALA A 419 -29.64 0.53 8.64
CA ALA A 419 -31.02 0.10 8.75
C ALA A 419 -31.30 -1.16 7.91
N GLY A 420 -30.79 -1.20 6.67
CA GLY A 420 -30.93 -2.38 5.82
C GLY A 420 -30.16 -3.61 6.32
N LEU A 421 -28.97 -3.41 6.92
CA LEU A 421 -28.19 -4.50 7.51
C LEU A 421 -28.84 -5.06 8.79
N ALA A 422 -29.60 -4.24 9.53
CA ALA A 422 -30.28 -4.64 10.76
C ALA A 422 -31.40 -5.68 10.51
N GLU A 423 -31.91 -5.78 9.28
CA GLU A 423 -32.91 -6.78 8.88
C GLU A 423 -32.32 -8.22 8.81
N PHE A 424 -30.99 -8.36 8.83
CA PHE A 424 -30.31 -9.65 8.75
C PHE A 424 -29.89 -10.14 10.15
N SER A 425 -30.57 -11.15 10.67
CA SER A 425 -30.32 -11.72 12.00
C SER A 425 -28.92 -12.33 12.18
N GLU A 426 -28.27 -12.69 11.08
CA GLU A 426 -26.95 -13.30 10.96
C GLU A 426 -25.82 -12.27 10.96
N VAL A 427 -26.15 -11.00 10.73
CA VAL A 427 -25.19 -9.91 10.63
C VAL A 427 -25.17 -9.14 11.96
N ARG A 428 -23.97 -8.78 12.39
CA ARG A 428 -23.74 -7.87 13.52
C ARG A 428 -22.87 -6.73 13.03
N VAL A 429 -23.33 -5.50 13.16
CA VAL A 429 -22.56 -4.31 12.77
C VAL A 429 -21.90 -3.69 14.00
N VAL A 430 -20.69 -3.16 13.83
CA VAL A 430 -20.02 -2.37 14.86
C VAL A 430 -20.61 -0.96 14.87
N GLU A 431 -21.18 -0.58 16.00
CA GLU A 431 -21.85 0.70 16.19
C GLU A 431 -21.40 1.43 17.47
N PRO A 432 -21.42 2.78 17.49
CA PRO A 432 -21.80 3.65 16.38
C PRO A 432 -20.69 3.78 15.32
N ALA A 433 -21.08 3.77 14.04
CA ALA A 433 -20.18 4.00 12.92
C ALA A 433 -20.22 5.48 12.48
N ALA A 434 -19.05 6.09 12.29
CA ALA A 434 -18.91 7.51 11.98
C ALA A 434 -18.22 7.79 10.64
N GLY A 435 -17.36 6.89 10.17
CA GLY A 435 -16.63 7.02 8.91
C GLY A 435 -17.48 6.67 7.67
N PRO A 436 -16.90 6.75 6.47
CA PRO A 436 -17.56 6.42 5.19
C PRO A 436 -17.56 4.89 4.91
N PHE A 437 -17.61 4.09 5.96
CA PHE A 437 -17.57 2.63 5.93
C PHE A 437 -18.17 2.06 7.21
N VAL A 438 -18.52 0.78 7.19
CA VAL A 438 -19.02 0.02 8.34
C VAL A 438 -18.25 -1.30 8.46
N LEU A 439 -18.04 -1.75 9.70
CA LEU A 439 -17.48 -3.08 9.99
C LEU A 439 -18.62 -3.99 10.41
N LEU A 440 -18.75 -5.13 9.73
CA LEU A 440 -19.74 -6.14 10.08
C LEU A 440 -19.06 -7.47 10.39
N ARG A 441 -19.73 -8.26 11.22
CA ARG A 441 -19.37 -9.61 11.64
C ARG A 441 -20.50 -10.54 11.24
N LEU A 442 -20.14 -11.68 10.67
CA LEU A 442 -21.07 -12.76 10.32
C LEU A 442 -20.34 -14.09 10.28
N GLU A 443 -21.07 -15.18 10.57
CA GLU A 443 -20.53 -16.50 10.36
C GLU A 443 -20.20 -16.72 8.87
N ARG A 444 -19.14 -17.48 8.59
CA ARG A 444 -18.76 -17.88 7.22
C ARG A 444 -18.56 -16.68 6.27
N ALA A 445 -18.07 -15.56 6.81
CA ALA A 445 -17.91 -14.32 6.05
C ALA A 445 -17.06 -14.46 4.77
N GLY A 446 -16.06 -15.36 4.78
CA GLY A 446 -15.29 -15.70 3.58
C GLY A 446 -16.16 -16.27 2.44
N GLU A 447 -17.04 -17.23 2.73
CA GLU A 447 -17.95 -17.81 1.75
C GLU A 447 -19.00 -16.78 1.28
N VAL A 448 -19.54 -15.99 2.21
CA VAL A 448 -20.47 -14.91 1.87
C VAL A 448 -19.80 -13.88 0.96
N ARG A 449 -18.55 -13.48 1.25
CA ARG A 449 -17.76 -12.58 0.41
C ARG A 449 -17.57 -13.16 -1.00
N ASP A 450 -17.26 -14.43 -1.13
CA ASP A 450 -17.05 -15.06 -2.44
C ASP A 450 -18.36 -15.13 -3.26
N LEU A 451 -19.48 -15.38 -2.59
CA LEU A 451 -20.82 -15.33 -3.19
C LEU A 451 -21.27 -13.90 -3.55
N LEU A 452 -20.87 -12.90 -2.77
CA LEU A 452 -21.06 -11.47 -3.10
C LEU A 452 -20.21 -11.09 -4.31
N ARG A 453 -18.97 -11.59 -4.40
CA ARG A 453 -18.08 -11.38 -5.55
C ARG A 453 -18.68 -11.94 -6.83
N SER A 454 -19.24 -13.15 -6.79
CA SER A 454 -19.94 -13.74 -7.94
C SER A 454 -21.21 -12.98 -8.34
N ARG A 455 -21.72 -12.13 -7.44
CA ARG A 455 -22.88 -11.23 -7.66
C ARG A 455 -22.47 -9.79 -7.98
N GLY A 456 -21.18 -9.55 -8.25
CA GLY A 456 -20.70 -8.26 -8.71
C GLY A 456 -20.30 -7.27 -7.60
N PHE A 457 -20.11 -7.72 -6.35
CA PHE A 457 -19.72 -6.86 -5.24
C PHE A 457 -18.37 -7.26 -4.64
N ALA A 458 -17.48 -6.29 -4.47
CA ALA A 458 -16.22 -6.46 -3.74
C ALA A 458 -16.36 -5.92 -2.31
N ALA A 459 -16.03 -6.72 -1.31
CA ALA A 459 -16.01 -6.32 0.10
C ALA A 459 -14.61 -6.50 0.68
N ARG A 460 -14.22 -5.65 1.64
CA ARG A 460 -12.90 -5.73 2.25
C ARG A 460 -12.88 -6.79 3.35
N ARG A 461 -11.91 -7.70 3.29
CA ARG A 461 -11.67 -8.71 4.33
C ARG A 461 -11.18 -8.13 5.66
N GLY A 462 -11.75 -8.60 6.76
CA GLY A 462 -11.40 -8.20 8.12
C GLY A 462 -10.12 -8.84 8.66
N ASP A 463 -9.84 -10.11 8.31
CA ASP A 463 -8.65 -10.87 8.76
C ASP A 463 -7.30 -10.28 8.32
N THR A 464 -7.35 -9.23 7.52
CA THR A 464 -6.18 -8.47 7.04
C THR A 464 -5.79 -7.34 8.01
N PHE A 465 -6.59 -7.09 9.04
CA PHE A 465 -6.32 -6.13 10.09
C PHE A 465 -5.96 -6.86 11.40
N PRO A 466 -4.84 -6.54 12.08
CA PRO A 466 -4.53 -7.11 13.39
C PRO A 466 -5.69 -6.97 14.38
N GLY A 467 -6.03 -8.04 15.09
CA GLY A 467 -7.14 -8.06 16.05
C GLY A 467 -8.50 -8.43 15.46
N LEU A 468 -8.62 -8.60 14.14
CA LEU A 468 -9.84 -9.13 13.50
C LEU A 468 -9.61 -10.51 12.90
N GLY A 469 -10.64 -11.35 12.94
CA GLY A 469 -10.66 -12.67 12.31
C GLY A 469 -11.38 -12.69 10.94
N GLY A 470 -11.47 -13.90 10.37
CA GLY A 470 -12.08 -14.16 9.06
C GLY A 470 -13.60 -13.99 9.01
N GLU A 471 -14.25 -13.76 10.15
CA GLU A 471 -15.67 -13.48 10.32
C GLU A 471 -16.05 -12.01 10.09
N TYR A 472 -15.06 -11.13 9.88
CA TYR A 472 -15.27 -9.70 9.70
C TYR A 472 -15.17 -9.29 8.22
N LEU A 473 -16.07 -8.40 7.78
CA LEU A 473 -15.97 -7.69 6.52
C LEU A 473 -16.16 -6.18 6.75
N ARG A 474 -15.41 -5.36 6.02
CA ARG A 474 -15.61 -3.92 5.96
C ARG A 474 -16.26 -3.55 4.64
N LEU A 475 -17.31 -2.74 4.71
CA LEU A 475 -18.01 -2.22 3.54
C LEU A 475 -17.87 -0.70 3.48
N ALA A 476 -17.50 -0.17 2.32
CA ALA A 476 -17.64 1.26 2.06
C ALA A 476 -19.13 1.63 1.97
N VAL A 477 -19.48 2.80 2.49
CA VAL A 477 -20.83 3.36 2.33
C VAL A 477 -20.97 3.90 0.91
N ARG A 478 -22.12 3.63 0.29
CA ARG A 478 -22.49 4.06 -1.06
C ARG A 478 -23.90 4.63 -1.06
N ASP A 479 -24.28 5.24 -2.19
CA ASP A 479 -25.62 5.78 -2.39
C ASP A 479 -26.71 4.71 -2.18
N ARG A 480 -27.94 5.18 -1.95
CA ARG A 480 -29.10 4.32 -1.68
C ARG A 480 -29.38 3.27 -2.75
N VAL A 481 -29.16 3.57 -4.04
CA VAL A 481 -29.42 2.61 -5.13
C VAL A 481 -28.40 1.48 -5.07
N THR A 482 -27.13 1.82 -4.95
CA THR A 482 -26.04 0.83 -4.77
C THR A 482 -26.24 0.00 -3.51
N THR A 483 -26.59 0.64 -2.39
CA THR A 483 -26.85 -0.03 -1.13
C THR A 483 -28.02 -1.02 -1.24
N ASN A 484 -29.14 -0.64 -1.86
CA ASN A 484 -30.28 -1.56 -2.03
C ASN A 484 -29.92 -2.79 -2.87
N ARG A 485 -29.14 -2.61 -3.95
CA ARG A 485 -28.64 -3.73 -4.75
C ARG A 485 -27.71 -4.63 -3.95
N PHE A 486 -26.85 -4.04 -3.13
CA PHE A 486 -25.97 -4.80 -2.23
C PHE A 486 -26.76 -5.63 -1.22
N LEU A 487 -27.78 -5.06 -0.57
CA LEU A 487 -28.61 -5.76 0.42
C LEU A 487 -29.36 -6.95 -0.21
N GLN A 488 -29.86 -6.80 -1.44
CA GLN A 488 -30.44 -7.91 -2.21
C GLN A 488 -29.40 -9.01 -2.52
N ALA A 489 -28.17 -8.61 -2.91
CA ALA A 489 -27.10 -9.56 -3.17
C ALA A 489 -26.65 -10.30 -1.89
N LEU A 490 -26.67 -9.61 -0.74
CA LEU A 490 -26.38 -10.18 0.57
C LEU A 490 -27.41 -11.22 0.98
N ASP A 491 -28.70 -10.93 0.84
CA ASP A 491 -29.79 -11.88 1.09
C ASP A 491 -29.62 -13.16 0.25
N LEU A 492 -29.40 -13.01 -1.06
CA LEU A 492 -29.15 -14.14 -1.95
C LEU A 492 -27.85 -14.89 -1.63
N ALA A 493 -26.83 -14.22 -1.11
CA ALA A 493 -25.58 -14.85 -0.70
C ALA A 493 -25.77 -15.68 0.57
N LEU A 494 -26.50 -15.16 1.56
CA LEU A 494 -26.82 -15.88 2.80
C LEU A 494 -27.71 -17.11 2.53
N GLN A 495 -28.73 -16.98 1.68
CA GLN A 495 -29.57 -18.11 1.25
C GLN A 495 -28.80 -19.16 0.43
N GLY A 496 -27.77 -18.73 -0.29
CA GLY A 496 -26.92 -19.58 -1.13
C GLY A 496 -25.84 -20.36 -0.37
N LEU A 497 -25.73 -20.17 0.95
CA LEU A 497 -24.74 -20.88 1.75
C LEU A 497 -25.04 -22.39 1.80
N PRO A 498 -24.05 -23.27 1.54
CA PRO A 498 -24.27 -24.70 1.67
C PRO A 498 -24.71 -25.05 3.09
N ARG A 499 -25.73 -25.91 3.23
CA ARG A 499 -26.20 -26.38 4.54
C ARG A 499 -25.06 -27.10 5.24
N ARG A 500 -24.81 -26.80 6.52
CA ARG A 500 -23.84 -27.56 7.34
C ARG A 500 -24.22 -29.04 7.29
N THR A 501 -23.33 -29.89 6.83
CA THR A 501 -23.44 -31.32 7.06
C THR A 501 -23.22 -31.52 8.55
N VAL A 502 -24.29 -31.85 9.28
CA VAL A 502 -24.19 -32.19 10.70
C VAL A 502 -23.45 -33.52 10.75
N GLY A 503 -22.17 -33.48 11.12
CA GLY A 503 -21.33 -34.65 11.39
C GLY A 503 -21.44 -35.08 12.83
#